data_AF-A0A7K6WW25-F1
#
_entry.id   AF-A0A7K6WW25-F1
#
_cell.length_a   1.000
_cell.length_b   1.000
_cell.length_c   1.000
_cell.angle_alpha   90.00
_cell.angle_beta   90.00
_cell.angle_gamma   90.00
#
_symmetry.space_group_name_H-M   'P 1'
#
loop_
_entity.id
_entity.type
_entity.pdbx_description
1 polymer ?
#
loop_
_entity_poly.entity_id
_entity_poly.type
_entity_poly.pdbx_seq_one_letter_code
_entity_poly.pdbx_strand_id
1 'polypeptide(L)'
;YLSEEDVLDQANPFVQLVSGVVWLLRGGEVYIGQSRMAECGEIQTTGTFDKFINVISARTAVGHDSQGQLVLVHVDGQTESRGVNLWEMAEFLKQQGIVNAINLDGGGSATLVLNGTLASYPSEHCSFDNMWRCPRSISTIMCVHEPTCEPADCSGHGDCVEGECRCSGDFWRGPACDVLDCGPSNCSLHGVCTDSGCLCDAGWIGSNCSEECPMGWYGPNCQKQCACEHTCPCDRQTGSCNVTYDLAVQEQLNKVMSLTRIFLVSDRNTCISMTSVLALLLVISAMGNVGLFLKATSARQRESGDYLYHPLREMNGEA
;
A
#
# COMPACT_ATOMS: atom_id res chain seq x y z
N TYR A 1 -5.54 10.02 25.03
CA TYR A 1 -5.00 11.33 25.45
C TYR A 1 -3.56 11.39 25.00
N LEU A 2 -3.18 12.51 24.40
CA LEU A 2 -1.85 12.76 23.86
C LEU A 2 -1.32 14.06 24.47
N SER A 3 -0.04 14.09 24.79
CA SER A 3 0.67 15.32 25.09
C SER A 3 0.98 16.08 23.80
N GLU A 4 1.38 17.35 23.93
CA GLU A 4 1.87 18.13 22.79
C GLU A 4 3.12 17.49 22.16
N GLU A 5 3.99 16.90 22.98
CA GLU A 5 5.19 16.18 22.51
C GLU A 5 4.82 14.96 21.65
N ASP A 6 3.79 14.20 22.05
CA ASP A 6 3.31 13.06 21.26
C ASP A 6 2.78 13.50 19.88
N VAL A 7 2.09 14.65 19.83
CA VAL A 7 1.51 15.20 18.58
C VAL A 7 2.60 15.72 17.64
N LEU A 8 3.70 16.23 18.20
CA LEU A 8 4.81 16.83 17.45
C LEU A 8 5.93 15.85 17.10
N ASP A 9 5.79 14.55 17.41
CA ASP A 9 6.78 13.54 17.08
C ASP A 9 7.04 13.47 15.56
N GLN A 10 8.31 13.44 15.19
CA GLN A 10 8.76 13.36 13.79
C GLN A 10 9.27 11.97 13.41
N ALA A 11 9.48 11.07 14.36
CA ALA A 11 9.94 9.71 14.06
C ALA A 11 8.85 8.87 13.38
N ASN A 12 7.60 9.03 13.82
CA ASN A 12 6.42 8.44 13.20
C ASN A 12 5.24 9.42 13.29
N PRO A 13 5.24 10.48 12.46
CA PRO A 13 4.31 11.59 12.61
C PRO A 13 2.86 11.18 12.32
N PHE A 14 1.91 11.81 13.00
CA PHE A 14 0.50 11.67 12.66
C PHE A 14 0.23 12.22 11.25
N VAL A 15 -0.33 11.38 10.38
CA VAL A 15 -0.82 11.80 9.05
C VAL A 15 -2.22 12.40 9.15
N GLN A 16 -3.04 11.89 10.08
CA GLN A 16 -4.39 12.35 10.36
C GLN A 16 -4.59 12.41 11.87
N LEU A 17 -5.18 13.50 12.37
CA LEU A 17 -5.48 13.68 13.78
C LEU A 17 -6.77 14.49 13.96
N VAL A 18 -7.67 14.00 14.81
CA VAL A 18 -8.89 14.70 15.21
C VAL A 18 -9.06 14.59 16.73
N SER A 19 -9.64 15.61 17.34
CA SER A 19 -9.96 15.62 18.77
C SER A 19 -11.46 15.56 18.98
N GLY A 20 -11.87 14.82 20.00
CA GLY A 20 -13.23 14.73 20.48
C GLY A 20 -13.32 15.08 21.97
N VAL A 21 -14.47 14.81 22.56
CA VAL A 21 -14.71 14.96 24.01
C VAL A 21 -15.39 13.69 24.50
N VAL A 22 -14.85 13.11 25.56
CA VAL A 22 -15.13 11.79 26.14
C VAL A 22 -14.56 10.63 25.31
N TRP A 23 -13.59 9.94 25.88
CA TRP A 23 -13.18 8.59 25.45
C TRP A 23 -14.22 7.56 25.92
N LEU A 24 -14.95 6.96 24.96
CA LEU A 24 -16.10 6.07 25.20
C LEU A 24 -15.65 4.66 25.62
N LEU A 25 -14.77 4.05 24.82
CA LEU A 25 -14.27 2.69 25.02
C LEU A 25 -12.76 2.65 25.02
N ARG A 26 -12.16 1.92 25.97
CA ARG A 26 -10.73 1.66 26.03
C ARG A 26 -10.47 0.17 26.24
N GLY A 27 -9.82 -0.47 25.27
CA GLY A 27 -9.52 -1.92 25.35
C GLY A 27 -10.77 -2.80 25.45
N GLY A 28 -11.87 -2.41 24.78
CA GLY A 28 -13.16 -3.11 24.80
C GLY A 28 -14.04 -2.81 26.00
N GLU A 29 -13.62 -1.91 26.90
CA GLU A 29 -14.34 -1.58 28.12
C GLU A 29 -14.78 -0.11 28.17
N VAL A 30 -15.94 0.14 28.79
CA VAL A 30 -16.50 1.49 28.95
C VAL A 30 -15.55 2.35 29.80
N TYR A 31 -15.20 3.52 29.28
CA TYR A 31 -14.16 4.41 29.85
C TYR A 31 -14.67 5.79 30.25
N ILE A 32 -15.99 6.04 30.17
CA ILE A 32 -16.61 7.36 30.39
C ILE A 32 -16.31 7.91 31.80
N GLY A 33 -16.30 7.07 32.83
CA GLY A 33 -16.03 7.50 34.20
C GLY A 33 -14.62 8.08 34.37
N GLN A 34 -13.64 7.45 33.74
CA GLN A 34 -12.26 7.89 33.71
C GLN A 34 -12.10 9.13 32.84
N SER A 35 -12.79 9.18 31.69
CA SER A 35 -12.82 10.36 30.82
C SER A 35 -13.40 11.58 31.52
N ARG A 36 -14.44 11.40 32.33
CA ARG A 36 -14.96 12.46 33.19
C ARG A 36 -13.90 13.03 34.13
N MET A 37 -13.05 12.19 34.71
CA MET A 37 -11.97 12.65 35.60
C MET A 37 -10.81 13.30 34.84
N ALA A 38 -10.52 12.84 33.62
CA ALA A 38 -9.40 13.31 32.82
C ALA A 38 -9.70 14.62 32.05
N GLU A 39 -10.96 14.79 31.60
CA GLU A 39 -11.35 15.88 30.72
C GLU A 39 -12.14 16.99 31.43
N CYS A 40 -12.71 16.73 32.60
CA CYS A 40 -13.35 17.76 33.40
C CYS A 40 -12.30 18.48 34.25
N GLY A 41 -12.05 19.76 33.97
CA GLY A 41 -11.27 20.61 34.87
C GLY A 41 -12.02 20.89 36.18
N GLU A 42 -11.30 21.04 37.29
CA GLU A 42 -11.87 21.32 38.63
C GLU A 42 -12.72 22.62 38.71
N ILE A 43 -12.64 23.48 37.69
CA ILE A 43 -13.21 24.83 37.66
C ILE A 43 -14.50 24.90 36.82
N GLN A 44 -14.81 23.88 36.02
CA GLN A 44 -16.08 23.82 35.29
C GLN A 44 -17.19 23.37 36.25
N THR A 45 -18.38 23.95 36.10
CA THR A 45 -19.55 23.48 36.84
C THR A 45 -19.79 22.03 36.43
N THR A 46 -19.41 21.09 37.29
CA THR A 46 -19.50 19.63 37.07
C THR A 46 -20.87 19.19 36.53
N GLY A 47 -21.94 19.94 36.86
CA GLY A 47 -23.29 19.75 36.32
C GLY A 47 -23.45 19.94 34.82
N THR A 48 -22.62 20.74 34.14
CA THR A 48 -22.69 20.94 32.67
C THR A 48 -22.06 19.78 31.91
N PHE A 49 -20.91 19.28 32.38
CA PHE A 49 -20.25 18.11 31.80
C PHE A 49 -21.03 16.81 32.07
N ASP A 50 -21.54 16.65 33.31
CA ASP A 50 -22.43 15.53 33.64
C ASP A 50 -23.73 15.58 32.83
N LYS A 51 -24.29 16.78 32.60
CA LYS A 51 -25.43 16.93 31.68
C LYS A 51 -25.04 16.51 30.26
N PHE A 52 -23.88 16.93 29.76
CA PHE A 52 -23.40 16.55 28.43
C PHE A 52 -23.27 15.02 28.27
N ILE A 53 -22.77 14.31 29.27
CA ILE A 53 -22.65 12.84 29.25
C ILE A 53 -24.02 12.16 29.25
N ASN A 54 -24.91 12.59 30.14
CA ASN A 54 -26.14 11.86 30.45
C ASN A 54 -27.34 12.28 29.59
N VAL A 55 -27.30 13.45 28.95
CA VAL A 55 -28.40 13.92 28.09
C VAL A 55 -28.45 13.10 26.80
N ILE A 56 -29.64 12.64 26.43
CA ILE A 56 -29.85 12.06 25.11
C ILE A 56 -29.78 13.16 24.04
N SER A 57 -29.09 12.88 22.94
CA SER A 57 -29.01 13.78 21.78
C SER A 57 -28.60 12.98 20.54
N ALA A 58 -28.48 13.65 19.40
CA ALA A 58 -27.74 13.11 18.27
C ALA A 58 -26.26 13.00 18.65
N ARG A 59 -25.57 11.94 18.24
CA ARG A 59 -24.17 11.66 18.60
C ARG A 59 -23.40 11.14 17.40
N THR A 60 -22.12 11.48 17.36
CA THR A 60 -21.17 10.87 16.42
C THR A 60 -19.97 10.35 17.18
N ALA A 61 -19.37 9.26 16.70
CA ALA A 61 -18.21 8.65 17.31
C ALA A 61 -17.30 8.05 16.23
N VAL A 62 -16.01 7.95 16.57
CA VAL A 62 -15.02 7.23 15.77
C VAL A 62 -14.28 6.25 16.65
N GLY A 63 -14.02 5.06 16.13
CA GLY A 63 -13.27 4.03 16.81
C GLY A 63 -12.67 3.02 15.85
N HIS A 64 -12.21 1.90 16.40
CA HIS A 64 -11.74 0.77 15.61
C HIS A 64 -12.12 -0.56 16.26
N ASP A 65 -12.26 -1.59 15.43
CA ASP A 65 -12.52 -2.95 15.88
C ASP A 65 -11.22 -3.70 16.22
N SER A 66 -11.34 -5.00 16.50
CA SER A 66 -10.20 -5.89 16.80
C SER A 66 -9.38 -6.30 15.57
N GLN A 67 -9.90 -6.08 14.36
CA GLN A 67 -9.21 -6.33 13.09
C GLN A 67 -8.43 -5.11 12.60
N GLY A 68 -8.59 -3.96 13.27
CA GLY A 68 -7.95 -2.70 12.90
C GLY A 68 -8.74 -1.90 11.88
N GLN A 69 -10.01 -2.24 11.63
CA GLN A 69 -10.87 -1.47 10.75
C GLN A 69 -11.37 -0.20 11.46
N LEU A 70 -11.34 0.92 10.74
CA LEU A 70 -11.94 2.18 11.20
C LEU A 70 -13.47 2.05 11.23
N VAL A 71 -14.08 2.49 12.33
CA VAL A 71 -15.53 2.50 12.50
C VAL A 71 -16.00 3.92 12.79
N LEU A 72 -16.92 4.42 11.94
CA LEU A 72 -17.62 5.68 12.12
C LEU A 72 -19.07 5.39 12.50
N VAL A 73 -19.53 6.02 13.57
CA VAL A 73 -20.90 5.84 14.07
C VAL A 73 -21.62 7.18 14.12
N HIS A 74 -22.84 7.20 13.60
CA HIS A 74 -23.74 8.34 13.61
C HIS A 74 -25.10 7.90 14.13
N VAL A 75 -25.64 8.64 15.08
CA VAL A 75 -26.99 8.43 15.63
C VAL A 75 -27.76 9.74 15.55
N ASP A 76 -28.85 9.74 14.80
CA ASP A 76 -29.80 10.86 14.76
C ASP A 76 -30.46 11.07 16.12
N GLY A 77 -30.83 12.31 16.41
CA GLY A 77 -31.44 12.65 17.69
C GLY A 77 -31.78 14.12 17.82
N GLN A 78 -32.19 14.52 19.01
CA GLN A 78 -32.43 15.91 19.38
C GLN A 78 -32.24 16.01 20.89
N THR A 79 -31.42 16.98 21.32
CA THR A 79 -31.06 17.13 22.74
C THR A 79 -32.30 17.15 23.63
N GLU A 80 -32.29 16.33 24.69
CA GLU A 80 -33.40 16.14 25.65
C GLU A 80 -34.66 15.46 25.09
N SER A 81 -34.67 15.02 23.82
CA SER A 81 -35.86 14.46 23.18
C SER A 81 -35.65 13.11 22.50
N ARG A 82 -34.60 12.96 21.68
CA ARG A 82 -34.35 11.76 20.84
C ARG A 82 -32.85 11.49 20.75
N GLY A 83 -32.49 10.25 20.39
CA GLY A 83 -31.12 9.80 20.23
C GLY A 83 -30.63 9.06 21.48
N VAL A 84 -29.34 9.16 21.77
CA VAL A 84 -28.69 8.39 22.84
C VAL A 84 -27.81 9.28 23.72
N ASN A 85 -27.62 8.88 24.97
CA ASN A 85 -26.58 9.43 25.83
C ASN A 85 -25.24 8.71 25.58
N LEU A 86 -24.17 9.16 26.24
CA LEU A 86 -22.83 8.58 25.98
C LEU A 86 -22.68 7.17 26.54
N TRP A 87 -23.38 6.82 27.63
CA TRP A 87 -23.34 5.47 28.19
C TRP A 87 -23.98 4.44 27.25
N GLU A 88 -25.16 4.79 26.71
CA GLU A 88 -25.87 3.98 25.72
C GLU A 88 -25.03 3.80 24.45
N MET A 89 -24.40 4.88 23.96
CA MET A 89 -23.47 4.81 22.83
C MET A 89 -22.29 3.87 23.12
N ALA A 90 -21.65 3.99 24.29
CA ALA A 90 -20.51 3.14 24.64
C ALA A 90 -20.90 1.67 24.74
N GLU A 91 -22.03 1.35 25.38
CA GLU A 91 -22.54 -0.03 25.45
C GLU A 91 -22.89 -0.58 24.07
N PHE A 92 -23.52 0.22 23.20
CA PHE A 92 -23.78 -0.17 21.82
C PHE A 92 -22.47 -0.51 21.07
N LEU A 93 -21.48 0.38 21.11
CA LEU A 93 -20.17 0.15 20.48
C LEU A 93 -19.48 -1.10 21.04
N LYS A 94 -19.57 -1.32 22.36
CA LYS A 94 -18.99 -2.50 23.02
C LYS A 94 -19.64 -3.79 22.50
N GLN A 95 -20.96 -3.80 22.36
CA GLN A 95 -21.70 -4.93 21.80
C GLN A 95 -21.36 -5.21 20.33
N GLN A 96 -21.01 -4.18 19.57
CA GLN A 96 -20.51 -4.32 18.18
C GLN A 96 -19.04 -4.76 18.09
N GLY A 97 -18.36 -5.02 19.22
CA GLY A 97 -16.97 -5.50 19.23
C GLY A 97 -15.93 -4.40 19.00
N ILE A 98 -16.28 -3.14 19.21
CA ILE A 98 -15.36 -2.01 19.08
C ILE A 98 -14.39 -1.98 20.27
N VAL A 99 -13.11 -1.80 19.99
CA VAL A 99 -12.03 -1.88 20.99
C VAL A 99 -11.76 -0.52 21.62
N ASN A 100 -11.53 0.50 20.80
CA ASN A 100 -11.38 1.87 21.27
C ASN A 100 -12.29 2.80 20.46
N ALA A 101 -12.92 3.77 21.13
CA ALA A 101 -13.75 4.77 20.46
C ALA A 101 -13.82 6.07 21.25
N ILE A 102 -13.81 7.21 20.56
CA ILE A 102 -14.01 8.55 21.15
C ILE A 102 -15.31 9.15 20.62
N ASN A 103 -15.97 9.97 21.45
CA ASN A 103 -17.13 10.75 21.02
C ASN A 103 -16.66 12.04 20.31
N LEU A 104 -17.32 12.36 19.20
CA LEU A 104 -17.10 13.58 18.41
C LEU A 104 -18.26 14.57 18.62
N ASP A 105 -18.33 15.60 17.78
CA ASP A 105 -19.39 16.62 17.88
C ASP A 105 -20.79 16.01 17.60
N GLY A 106 -21.80 16.51 18.30
CA GLY A 106 -23.14 15.93 18.32
C GLY A 106 -24.25 16.97 18.13
N GLY A 107 -25.47 16.63 18.57
CA GLY A 107 -26.62 17.53 18.53
C GLY A 107 -26.93 18.05 17.12
N GLY A 108 -26.90 19.36 16.93
CA GLY A 108 -27.14 20.00 15.63
C GLY A 108 -26.07 19.70 14.59
N SER A 109 -24.85 19.36 15.04
CA SER A 109 -23.70 19.11 14.16
C SER A 109 -23.67 17.69 13.59
N ALA A 110 -24.35 16.74 14.25
CA ALA A 110 -24.35 15.34 13.82
C ALA A 110 -24.95 15.20 12.42
N THR A 111 -24.11 14.84 11.44
CA THR A 111 -24.46 14.82 10.02
C THR A 111 -23.79 13.64 9.33
N LEU A 112 -24.56 12.86 8.56
CA LEU A 112 -24.04 11.82 7.68
C LEU A 112 -24.29 12.21 6.23
N VAL A 113 -23.24 12.16 5.42
CA VAL A 113 -23.29 12.39 3.98
C VAL A 113 -22.79 11.13 3.28
N LEU A 114 -23.59 10.57 2.39
CA LEU A 114 -23.22 9.43 1.56
C LEU A 114 -23.14 9.89 0.09
N ASN A 115 -22.00 9.70 -0.54
CA ASN A 115 -21.73 10.09 -1.94
C ASN A 115 -22.14 11.55 -2.24
N GLY A 116 -21.81 12.48 -1.35
CA GLY A 116 -22.11 13.91 -1.49
C GLY A 116 -23.56 14.30 -1.20
N THR A 117 -24.43 13.37 -0.81
CA THR A 117 -25.84 13.63 -0.49
C THR A 117 -26.12 13.41 1.00
N LEU A 118 -26.86 14.32 1.62
CA LEU A 118 -27.29 14.18 3.03
C LEU A 118 -28.10 12.89 3.19
N ALA A 119 -27.69 12.04 4.14
CA ALA A 119 -28.25 10.72 4.38
C ALA A 119 -28.77 10.53 5.82
N SER A 120 -28.81 11.60 6.62
CA SER A 120 -29.33 11.63 7.99
C SER A 120 -30.44 12.65 8.18
N TYR A 121 -31.03 12.70 9.39
CA TYR A 121 -32.04 13.69 9.78
C TYR A 121 -31.47 14.70 10.82
N PRO A 122 -30.97 15.87 10.38
CA PRO A 122 -30.45 16.89 11.27
C PRO A 122 -31.47 17.35 12.33
N SER A 123 -30.95 17.84 13.45
CA SER A 123 -31.78 18.28 14.57
C SER A 123 -32.13 19.77 14.56
N GLU A 124 -31.39 20.61 13.82
CA GLU A 124 -31.65 22.04 13.75
C GLU A 124 -32.82 22.39 12.84
N HIS A 125 -33.53 23.46 13.18
CA HIS A 125 -34.56 24.04 12.34
C HIS A 125 -33.94 24.92 11.25
N CYS A 126 -34.52 24.91 10.06
CA CYS A 126 -34.10 25.80 8.99
C CYS A 126 -34.44 27.26 9.34
N SER A 127 -33.54 28.19 9.03
CA SER A 127 -33.71 29.62 9.33
C SER A 127 -34.90 30.27 8.60
N PHE A 128 -35.27 29.72 7.44
CA PHE A 128 -36.37 30.20 6.62
C PHE A 128 -37.73 29.56 6.97
N ASP A 129 -37.74 28.40 7.63
CA ASP A 129 -38.96 27.68 7.99
C ASP A 129 -38.68 26.72 9.15
N ASN A 130 -39.36 26.96 10.28
CA ASN A 130 -39.22 26.16 11.49
C ASN A 130 -39.84 24.76 11.37
N MET A 131 -40.59 24.45 10.32
CA MET A 131 -41.10 23.10 10.07
C MET A 131 -39.98 22.16 9.61
N TRP A 132 -39.05 22.66 8.79
CA TRP A 132 -38.00 21.85 8.17
C TRP A 132 -36.75 21.74 9.04
N ARG A 133 -36.04 20.63 8.86
CA ARG A 133 -34.75 20.39 9.51
C ARG A 133 -33.61 20.64 8.53
N CYS A 134 -32.57 21.35 8.98
CA CYS A 134 -31.42 21.70 8.17
C CYS A 134 -30.12 21.25 8.84
N PRO A 135 -29.12 20.80 8.06
CA PRO A 135 -27.78 20.54 8.58
C PRO A 135 -27.11 21.84 9.03
N ARG A 136 -26.28 21.75 10.07
CA ARG A 136 -25.50 22.88 10.59
C ARG A 136 -24.20 23.05 9.81
N SER A 137 -23.74 24.28 9.63
CA SER A 137 -22.36 24.56 9.23
C SER A 137 -21.38 24.20 10.35
N ILE A 138 -20.51 23.22 10.12
CA ILE A 138 -19.56 22.68 11.10
C ILE A 138 -18.11 23.09 10.77
N SER A 139 -17.16 22.62 11.58
CA SER A 139 -15.72 22.92 11.43
C SER A 139 -14.99 21.88 10.56
N THR A 140 -14.58 20.75 11.14
CA THR A 140 -13.83 19.68 10.47
C THR A 140 -14.75 18.53 10.07
N ILE A 141 -14.36 17.77 9.05
CA ILE A 141 -15.12 16.63 8.50
C ILE A 141 -14.24 15.39 8.52
N MET A 142 -14.78 14.26 8.95
CA MET A 142 -14.17 12.95 8.70
C MET A 142 -14.65 12.43 7.35
N CYS A 143 -13.73 12.33 6.39
CA CYS A 143 -14.01 11.85 5.04
C CYS A 143 -13.43 10.44 4.87
N VAL A 144 -14.22 9.54 4.28
CA VAL A 144 -13.75 8.25 3.80
C VAL A 144 -13.87 8.28 2.29
N HIS A 145 -12.75 8.07 1.60
CA HIS A 145 -12.68 8.05 0.16
C HIS A 145 -11.81 6.88 -0.30
N GLU A 146 -11.94 6.51 -1.56
CA GLU A 146 -11.02 5.54 -2.16
C GLU A 146 -9.59 6.10 -2.11
N PRO A 147 -8.60 5.29 -1.74
CA PRO A 147 -7.21 5.71 -1.77
C PRO A 147 -6.84 6.22 -3.17
N THR A 148 -6.29 7.42 -3.24
CA THR A 148 -5.82 8.03 -4.50
C THR A 148 -4.31 8.17 -4.46
N CYS A 149 -3.66 7.84 -5.57
CA CYS A 149 -2.23 8.11 -5.71
C CYS A 149 -1.97 9.60 -5.93
N GLU A 150 -0.79 10.06 -5.53
CA GLU A 150 -0.29 11.39 -5.87
C GLU A 150 1.02 11.28 -6.67
N PRO A 151 1.05 11.71 -7.95
CA PRO A 151 -0.10 12.14 -8.77
C PRO A 151 -1.03 10.96 -9.10
N ALA A 152 -2.28 11.26 -9.44
CA ALA A 152 -3.33 10.26 -9.65
C ALA A 152 -3.01 9.24 -10.76
N ASP A 153 -2.16 9.64 -11.71
CA ASP A 153 -1.73 8.82 -12.85
C ASP A 153 -0.36 8.17 -12.64
N CYS A 154 0.22 8.25 -11.44
CA CYS A 154 1.58 7.76 -11.17
C CYS A 154 2.59 8.27 -12.20
N SER A 155 2.47 9.55 -12.54
CA SER A 155 3.29 10.25 -13.54
C SER A 155 3.20 9.66 -14.95
N GLY A 156 2.16 8.88 -15.24
CA GLY A 156 1.98 8.14 -16.49
C GLY A 156 2.85 6.88 -16.58
N HIS A 157 3.51 6.49 -15.49
CA HIS A 157 4.51 5.42 -15.44
C HIS A 157 4.14 4.32 -14.44
N GLY A 158 2.87 4.18 -14.09
CA GLY A 158 2.42 3.16 -13.15
C GLY A 158 0.90 3.00 -13.11
N ASP A 159 0.47 1.96 -12.41
CA ASP A 159 -0.92 1.78 -12.02
C ASP A 159 -1.10 2.22 -10.56
N CYS A 160 -2.17 2.96 -10.28
CA CYS A 160 -2.55 3.25 -8.90
C CYS A 160 -3.26 2.05 -8.28
N VAL A 161 -2.71 1.49 -7.21
CA VAL A 161 -3.28 0.34 -6.50
C VAL A 161 -3.35 0.68 -5.02
N GLU A 162 -4.57 0.76 -4.47
CA GLU A 162 -4.81 1.09 -3.05
C GLU A 162 -4.11 2.38 -2.57
N GLY A 163 -3.94 3.36 -3.46
CA GLY A 163 -3.30 4.65 -3.14
C GLY A 163 -1.78 4.65 -3.23
N GLU A 164 -1.18 3.51 -3.59
CA GLU A 164 0.25 3.40 -3.90
C GLU A 164 0.48 3.23 -5.40
N CYS A 165 1.48 3.92 -5.94
CA CYS A 165 1.87 3.76 -7.32
C CYS A 165 2.71 2.50 -7.51
N ARG A 166 2.17 1.56 -8.30
CA ARG A 166 2.93 0.42 -8.79
C ARG A 166 3.52 0.77 -10.15
N CYS A 167 4.81 1.08 -10.17
CA CYS A 167 5.50 1.49 -11.40
C CYS A 167 5.49 0.40 -12.48
N SER A 168 5.26 0.84 -13.71
CA SER A 168 5.27 0.04 -14.93
C SER A 168 6.65 0.10 -15.58
N GLY A 169 7.15 -1.07 -16.02
CA GLY A 169 8.49 -1.20 -16.58
C GLY A 169 9.59 -1.31 -15.53
N ASP A 170 10.81 -1.60 -15.98
CA ASP A 170 11.94 -1.90 -15.08
C ASP A 170 12.71 -0.65 -14.60
N PHE A 171 12.35 0.52 -15.12
CA PHE A 171 13.19 1.73 -15.04
C PHE A 171 12.52 2.91 -14.32
N TRP A 172 11.23 2.83 -13.98
CA TRP A 172 10.54 3.87 -13.21
C TRP A 172 10.45 3.48 -11.75
N ARG A 173 10.81 4.41 -10.86
CA ARG A 173 10.84 4.20 -9.40
C ARG A 173 10.36 5.45 -8.67
N GLY A 174 10.36 5.35 -7.35
CA GLY A 174 9.85 6.37 -6.45
C GLY A 174 8.37 6.16 -6.14
N PRO A 175 7.86 6.85 -5.11
CA PRO A 175 6.47 6.72 -4.67
C PRO A 175 5.45 7.23 -5.72
N ALA A 176 5.90 8.05 -6.67
CA ALA A 176 5.10 8.63 -7.74
C ALA A 176 5.47 8.10 -9.15
N CYS A 177 6.39 7.12 -9.24
CA CYS A 177 6.97 6.63 -10.50
C CYS A 177 7.58 7.73 -11.38
N ASP A 178 8.11 8.79 -10.76
CA ASP A 178 8.70 9.96 -11.39
C ASP A 178 10.24 9.90 -11.47
N VAL A 179 10.85 8.92 -10.81
CA VAL A 179 12.29 8.73 -10.81
C VAL A 179 12.68 7.71 -11.87
N LEU A 180 13.34 8.19 -12.91
CA LEU A 180 13.93 7.32 -13.92
C LEU A 180 15.27 6.74 -13.40
N ASP A 181 15.33 5.43 -13.25
CA ASP A 181 16.50 4.68 -12.80
C ASP A 181 16.69 3.40 -13.62
N CYS A 182 17.53 3.51 -14.66
CA CYS A 182 17.86 2.39 -15.55
C CYS A 182 18.84 1.35 -14.97
N GLY A 183 19.10 1.34 -13.66
CA GLY A 183 20.00 0.39 -13.00
C GLY A 183 21.43 0.94 -12.81
N PRO A 184 22.46 0.06 -12.70
CA PRO A 184 23.80 0.46 -12.25
C PRO A 184 24.39 1.56 -13.15
N SER A 185 24.83 2.65 -12.53
CA SER A 185 25.42 3.82 -13.19
C SER A 185 24.61 4.36 -14.39
N ASN A 186 23.29 4.20 -14.38
CA ASN A 186 22.37 4.67 -15.41
C ASN A 186 22.76 4.22 -16.82
N CYS A 187 22.59 2.92 -17.10
CA CYS A 187 23.07 2.22 -18.31
C CYS A 187 24.58 1.90 -18.32
N SER A 188 25.15 1.56 -17.16
CA SER A 188 26.54 1.09 -17.01
C SER A 188 27.61 2.04 -17.59
N LEU A 189 27.29 3.34 -17.76
CA LEU A 189 28.11 4.33 -18.48
C LEU A 189 28.35 4.00 -19.96
N HIS A 190 27.54 3.15 -20.55
CA HIS A 190 27.62 2.67 -21.93
C HIS A 190 26.31 2.91 -22.69
N GLY A 191 25.59 3.96 -22.32
CA GLY A 191 24.35 4.35 -22.96
C GLY A 191 23.69 5.54 -22.30
N VAL A 192 22.50 5.87 -22.81
CA VAL A 192 21.65 6.94 -22.29
C VAL A 192 20.33 6.32 -21.80
N CYS A 193 19.95 6.63 -20.57
CA CYS A 193 18.68 6.20 -20.02
C CYS A 193 17.54 7.07 -20.56
N THR A 194 16.53 6.41 -21.11
CA THR A 194 15.34 7.02 -21.71
C THR A 194 14.08 6.43 -21.07
N ASP A 195 12.92 7.00 -21.40
CA ASP A 195 11.59 6.52 -20.96
C ASP A 195 11.30 5.05 -21.34
N SER A 196 11.94 4.56 -22.40
CA SER A 196 11.87 3.17 -22.88
C SER A 196 13.00 2.26 -22.36
N GLY A 197 13.86 2.78 -21.49
CA GLY A 197 15.04 2.08 -20.96
C GLY A 197 16.36 2.58 -21.53
N CYS A 198 17.40 1.75 -21.44
CA CYS A 198 18.72 2.12 -21.91
C CYS A 198 18.87 2.06 -23.43
N LEU A 199 19.27 3.18 -24.02
CA LEU A 199 19.80 3.22 -25.37
C LEU A 199 21.31 3.03 -25.32
N CYS A 200 21.79 1.84 -25.69
CA CYS A 200 23.21 1.52 -25.60
C CYS A 200 24.05 2.19 -26.69
N ASP A 201 25.24 2.62 -26.28
CA ASP A 201 26.29 3.07 -27.17
C ASP A 201 26.72 1.92 -28.12
N ALA A 202 27.33 2.29 -29.23
CA ALA A 202 27.87 1.29 -30.16
C ALA A 202 28.88 0.38 -29.43
N GLY A 203 28.77 -0.94 -29.67
CA GLY A 203 29.62 -1.93 -29.01
C GLY A 203 29.05 -2.54 -27.74
N TRP A 204 27.87 -2.08 -27.27
CA TRP A 204 27.20 -2.56 -26.07
C TRP A 204 25.75 -2.99 -26.34
N ILE A 205 25.25 -3.91 -25.50
CA ILE A 205 23.91 -4.49 -25.53
C ILE A 205 23.47 -4.87 -24.11
N GLY A 206 22.22 -5.31 -23.98
CA GLY A 206 21.59 -5.67 -22.71
C GLY A 206 20.64 -4.57 -22.22
N SER A 207 19.78 -4.88 -21.25
CA SER A 207 18.78 -3.95 -20.73
C SER A 207 19.38 -2.73 -20.03
N ASN A 208 20.63 -2.82 -19.57
CA ASN A 208 21.38 -1.78 -18.88
C ASN A 208 22.77 -1.52 -19.51
N CYS A 209 22.98 -1.96 -20.75
CA CYS A 209 24.24 -1.82 -21.49
C CYS A 209 25.48 -2.42 -20.80
N SER A 210 25.31 -3.44 -19.95
CA SER A 210 26.44 -4.09 -19.29
C SER A 210 27.16 -5.13 -20.15
N GLU A 211 26.60 -5.52 -21.30
CA GLU A 211 27.14 -6.58 -22.14
C GLU A 211 27.82 -6.00 -23.38
N GLU A 212 29.03 -6.46 -23.68
CA GLU A 212 29.71 -6.11 -24.92
C GLU A 212 29.10 -6.84 -26.13
N CYS A 213 29.23 -6.28 -27.34
CA CYS A 213 28.75 -6.95 -28.54
C CYS A 213 29.36 -8.36 -28.71
N PRO A 214 28.52 -9.36 -29.08
CA PRO A 214 28.99 -10.68 -29.43
C PRO A 214 30.00 -10.61 -30.58
N MET A 215 30.93 -11.56 -30.61
CA MET A 215 31.89 -11.66 -31.72
C MET A 215 31.15 -11.77 -33.07
N GLY A 216 31.60 -10.99 -34.05
CA GLY A 216 30.98 -10.92 -35.36
C GLY A 216 29.86 -9.88 -35.49
N TRP A 217 29.55 -9.12 -34.43
CA TRP A 217 28.54 -8.06 -34.42
C TRP A 217 29.11 -6.73 -33.94
N TYR A 218 28.59 -5.62 -34.44
CA TYR A 218 29.04 -4.27 -34.11
C TYR A 218 27.92 -3.23 -34.21
N GLY A 219 28.25 -2.01 -33.77
CA GLY A 219 27.36 -0.86 -33.86
C GLY A 219 26.36 -0.76 -32.69
N PRO A 220 25.39 0.17 -32.77
CA PRO A 220 24.39 0.37 -31.72
C PRO A 220 23.52 -0.87 -31.56
N ASN A 221 23.32 -1.32 -30.31
CA ASN A 221 22.60 -2.56 -29.96
C ASN A 221 23.09 -3.80 -30.73
N CYS A 222 24.34 -3.78 -31.22
CA CYS A 222 24.97 -4.88 -31.96
C CYS A 222 24.18 -5.42 -33.15
N GLN A 223 23.42 -4.55 -33.85
CA GLN A 223 22.52 -4.97 -34.93
C GLN A 223 23.22 -5.21 -36.28
N LYS A 224 24.51 -4.87 -36.41
CA LYS A 224 25.26 -5.00 -37.67
C LYS A 224 26.23 -6.17 -37.59
N GLN A 225 26.30 -6.97 -38.64
CA GLN A 225 27.24 -8.09 -38.75
C GLN A 225 28.55 -7.64 -39.39
N CYS A 226 29.69 -8.10 -38.86
CA CYS A 226 31.01 -7.79 -39.41
C CYS A 226 31.14 -8.28 -40.86
N ALA A 227 31.62 -7.41 -41.76
CA ALA A 227 31.88 -7.74 -43.16
C ALA A 227 33.37 -8.05 -43.43
N CYS A 228 34.03 -8.70 -42.47
CA CYS A 228 35.44 -9.09 -42.58
C CYS A 228 35.58 -10.47 -43.20
N GLU A 229 36.74 -10.75 -43.79
CA GLU A 229 37.07 -12.08 -44.31
C GLU A 229 36.92 -13.14 -43.21
N HIS A 230 36.28 -14.27 -43.53
CA HIS A 230 35.94 -15.35 -42.60
C HIS A 230 35.11 -14.96 -41.35
N THR A 231 34.37 -13.85 -41.36
CA THR A 231 33.58 -13.40 -40.20
C THR A 231 34.47 -13.14 -38.96
N CYS A 232 35.72 -12.70 -39.19
CA CYS A 232 36.65 -12.33 -38.11
C CYS A 232 36.05 -11.28 -37.16
N PRO A 233 36.47 -11.27 -35.88
CA PRO A 233 36.03 -10.24 -34.95
C PRO A 233 36.47 -8.87 -35.47
N CYS A 234 35.49 -8.03 -35.75
CA CYS A 234 35.70 -6.63 -36.08
C CYS A 234 35.59 -5.78 -34.82
N ASP A 235 36.05 -4.53 -34.90
CA ASP A 235 35.87 -3.56 -33.84
C ASP A 235 34.37 -3.40 -33.51
N ARG A 236 34.01 -3.59 -32.23
CA ARG A 236 32.61 -3.67 -31.79
C ARG A 236 31.84 -2.36 -31.96
N GLN A 237 32.52 -1.23 -32.00
CA GLN A 237 31.87 0.08 -32.17
C GLN A 237 31.74 0.43 -33.65
N THR A 238 32.82 0.30 -34.40
CA THR A 238 32.98 0.84 -35.75
C THR A 238 32.78 -0.19 -36.86
N GLY A 239 32.97 -1.47 -36.57
CA GLY A 239 32.97 -2.56 -37.55
C GLY A 239 34.27 -2.69 -38.34
N SER A 240 35.33 -1.98 -37.94
CA SER A 240 36.63 -2.02 -38.60
C SER A 240 37.28 -3.42 -38.48
N CYS A 241 37.78 -3.97 -39.59
CA CYS A 241 38.51 -5.24 -39.61
C CYS A 241 39.99 -5.10 -39.24
N ASN A 242 40.47 -3.86 -39.05
CA ASN A 242 41.87 -3.57 -38.72
C ASN A 242 42.09 -3.57 -37.19
N VAL A 243 41.66 -4.64 -36.53
CA VAL A 243 41.82 -4.83 -35.08
C VAL A 243 42.87 -5.92 -34.86
N THR A 244 43.98 -5.55 -34.25
CA THR A 244 44.91 -6.50 -33.64
C THR A 244 44.28 -7.04 -32.35
N TYR A 245 43.46 -8.09 -32.47
CA TYR A 245 43.05 -8.92 -31.32
C TYR A 245 44.22 -9.80 -30.87
N ASP A 246 45.28 -9.16 -30.38
CA ASP A 246 46.36 -9.87 -29.72
C ASP A 246 45.90 -10.16 -28.29
N LEU A 247 45.96 -11.43 -27.88
CA LEU A 247 45.70 -11.99 -26.53
C LEU A 247 44.30 -12.57 -26.20
N ALA A 248 43.16 -12.06 -26.71
CA ALA A 248 41.85 -12.61 -26.31
C ALA A 248 41.49 -13.99 -26.94
N VAL A 249 42.01 -14.27 -28.14
CA VAL A 249 41.74 -15.51 -28.88
C VAL A 249 42.46 -16.71 -28.25
N GLN A 250 43.63 -16.51 -27.65
CA GLN A 250 44.37 -17.58 -26.96
C GLN A 250 43.67 -18.06 -25.68
N GLU A 251 43.01 -17.18 -24.93
CA GLU A 251 42.34 -17.57 -23.68
C GLU A 251 41.06 -18.38 -23.92
N GLN A 252 40.29 -18.04 -24.96
CA GLN A 252 39.10 -18.79 -25.37
C GLN A 252 39.45 -20.17 -25.97
N LEU A 253 40.49 -20.26 -26.80
CA LEU A 253 41.00 -21.54 -27.31
C LEU A 253 41.53 -22.44 -26.17
N ASN A 254 42.19 -21.85 -25.17
CA ASN A 254 42.69 -22.59 -24.00
C ASN A 254 41.55 -23.10 -23.09
N LYS A 255 40.44 -22.36 -22.95
CA LYS A 255 39.24 -22.82 -22.23
C LYS A 255 38.54 -23.98 -22.96
N VAL A 256 38.42 -23.92 -24.29
CA VAL A 256 37.82 -24.99 -25.10
C VAL A 256 38.69 -26.26 -25.07
N MET A 257 40.03 -26.12 -25.17
CA MET A 257 40.97 -27.25 -25.04
C MET A 257 41.06 -27.83 -23.62
N SER A 258 40.83 -27.01 -22.58
CA SER A 258 40.73 -27.48 -21.19
C SER A 258 39.47 -28.33 -20.95
N LEU A 259 38.32 -27.89 -21.49
CA LEU A 259 37.07 -28.63 -21.41
C LEU A 259 37.13 -29.97 -22.15
N THR A 260 37.79 -30.05 -23.31
CA THR A 260 37.96 -31.33 -24.05
C THR A 260 38.86 -32.34 -23.33
N ARG A 261 39.81 -31.88 -22.48
CA ARG A 261 40.63 -32.78 -21.63
C ARG A 261 39.87 -33.33 -20.43
N ILE A 262 38.89 -32.61 -19.89
CA ILE A 262 38.09 -33.07 -18.74
C ILE A 262 37.11 -34.17 -19.15
N PHE A 263 36.56 -34.13 -20.37
CA PHE A 263 35.59 -35.13 -20.84
C PHE A 263 36.19 -36.48 -21.27
N LEU A 264 37.50 -36.55 -21.55
CA LEU A 264 38.15 -37.79 -22.00
C LEU A 264 38.75 -38.63 -20.86
N VAL A 265 38.69 -38.17 -19.60
CA VAL A 265 39.20 -38.88 -18.42
C VAL A 265 38.11 -39.02 -17.34
N SER A 266 36.95 -39.55 -17.72
CA SER A 266 35.96 -39.98 -16.72
C SER A 266 35.41 -41.35 -17.07
N ASP A 267 35.70 -42.31 -16.20
CA ASP A 267 35.32 -43.71 -16.32
C ASP A 267 33.79 -43.88 -16.39
N ARG A 268 33.32 -44.87 -17.16
CA ARG A 268 31.91 -45.06 -17.54
C ARG A 268 30.96 -45.22 -16.34
N ASN A 269 31.49 -45.66 -15.19
CA ASN A 269 30.74 -45.85 -13.96
C ASN A 269 30.49 -44.54 -13.18
N THR A 270 31.33 -43.51 -13.35
CA THR A 270 31.22 -42.24 -12.61
C THR A 270 30.18 -41.32 -13.24
N CYS A 271 30.03 -41.36 -14.57
CA CYS A 271 29.02 -40.58 -15.31
C CYS A 271 27.59 -41.01 -14.96
N ILE A 272 27.33 -42.31 -14.86
CA ILE A 272 26.01 -42.88 -14.51
C ILE A 272 25.60 -42.50 -13.07
N SER A 273 26.57 -42.47 -12.14
CA SER A 273 26.33 -42.07 -10.75
C SER A 273 25.93 -40.58 -10.66
N MET A 274 26.68 -39.70 -11.33
CA MET A 274 26.42 -38.25 -11.30
C MET A 274 25.09 -37.86 -11.96
N THR A 275 24.72 -38.50 -13.08
CA THR A 275 23.42 -38.24 -13.74
C THR A 275 22.24 -38.68 -12.87
N SER A 276 22.40 -39.75 -12.10
CA SER A 276 21.36 -40.27 -11.21
C SER A 276 21.12 -39.35 -10.01
N VAL A 277 22.19 -38.77 -9.44
CA VAL A 277 22.11 -37.82 -8.32
C VAL A 277 21.46 -36.49 -8.77
N LEU A 278 21.84 -35.96 -9.93
CA LEU A 278 21.21 -34.74 -10.45
C LEU A 278 19.72 -34.92 -10.76
N ALA A 279 19.33 -36.07 -11.33
CA ALA A 279 17.93 -36.37 -11.60
C ALA A 279 17.11 -36.44 -10.30
N LEU A 280 17.65 -37.03 -9.24
CA LEU A 280 16.99 -37.11 -7.94
C LEU A 280 16.79 -35.71 -7.31
N LEU A 281 17.80 -34.84 -7.39
CA LEU A 281 17.72 -33.47 -6.87
C LEU A 281 16.68 -32.61 -7.61
N LEU A 282 16.56 -32.77 -8.94
CA LEU A 282 15.54 -32.08 -9.73
C LEU A 282 14.12 -32.52 -9.35
N VAL A 283 13.90 -33.81 -9.09
CA VAL A 283 12.60 -34.32 -8.65
C VAL A 283 12.22 -33.75 -7.28
N ILE A 284 13.16 -33.67 -6.34
CA ILE A 284 12.92 -33.11 -5.00
C ILE A 284 12.55 -31.61 -5.09
N SER A 285 13.25 -30.84 -5.93
CA SER A 285 12.96 -29.43 -6.15
C SER A 285 11.57 -29.20 -6.77
N ALA A 286 11.20 -30.02 -7.76
CA ALA A 286 9.88 -29.93 -8.40
C ALA A 286 8.74 -30.21 -7.39
N MET A 287 8.89 -31.21 -6.52
CA MET A 287 7.89 -31.51 -5.48
C MET A 287 7.75 -30.37 -4.46
N GLY A 288 8.84 -29.71 -4.08
CA GLY A 288 8.81 -28.55 -3.18
C GLY A 288 8.03 -27.37 -3.75
N ASN A 289 8.25 -27.06 -5.04
CA ASN A 289 7.57 -25.95 -5.72
C ASN A 289 6.06 -26.20 -5.89
N VAL A 290 5.64 -27.43 -6.14
CA VAL A 290 4.21 -27.78 -6.20
C VAL A 290 3.53 -27.62 -4.84
N GLY A 291 4.20 -27.98 -3.74
CA GLY A 291 3.67 -27.83 -2.38
C GLY A 291 3.47 -26.37 -1.96
N LEU A 292 4.37 -25.48 -2.38
CA LEU A 292 4.24 -24.02 -2.16
C LEU A 292 3.08 -23.42 -2.95
N PHE A 293 2.89 -23.85 -4.20
CA PHE A 293 1.81 -23.37 -5.06
C PHE A 293 0.42 -23.75 -4.52
N LEU A 294 0.25 -24.98 -4.02
CA LEU A 294 -1.01 -25.43 -3.42
C LEU A 294 -1.37 -24.70 -2.12
N LYS A 295 -0.37 -24.28 -1.31
CA LYS A 295 -0.60 -23.46 -0.12
C LYS A 295 -1.04 -22.04 -0.48
N ALA A 296 -0.47 -21.45 -1.53
CA ALA A 296 -0.82 -20.11 -1.97
C ALA A 296 -2.26 -20.01 -2.48
N THR A 297 -2.78 -21.06 -3.15
CA THR A 297 -4.16 -21.09 -3.63
C THR A 297 -5.20 -21.21 -2.51
N SER A 298 -4.85 -21.81 -1.37
CA SER A 298 -5.77 -21.93 -0.23
C SER A 298 -5.93 -20.64 0.60
N ALA A 299 -4.99 -19.70 0.48
CA ALA A 299 -4.99 -18.46 1.25
C ALA A 299 -5.73 -17.31 0.57
N ARG A 300 -6.03 -17.41 -0.73
CA ARG A 300 -6.54 -16.31 -1.57
C ARG A 300 -8.08 -16.22 -1.64
N GLN A 301 -8.81 -17.02 -0.85
CA GLN A 301 -10.27 -17.16 -0.97
C GLN A 301 -11.06 -16.51 0.17
N ARG A 302 -10.49 -15.49 0.83
CA ARG A 302 -11.15 -14.77 1.91
C ARG A 302 -10.99 -13.26 1.70
N GLU A 303 -11.79 -12.73 0.81
CA GLU A 303 -11.84 -11.31 0.48
C GLU A 303 -13.27 -10.80 0.63
N SER A 304 -13.36 -9.53 1.06
CA SER A 304 -14.48 -8.60 0.95
C SER A 304 -15.59 -8.70 2.01
N GLY A 305 -15.61 -7.72 2.92
CA GLY A 305 -16.69 -7.48 3.88
C GLY A 305 -17.45 -6.21 3.53
N ASP A 306 -18.73 -6.36 3.24
CA ASP A 306 -19.71 -5.30 2.97
C ASP A 306 -20.00 -4.45 4.23
N TYR A 307 -20.30 -3.17 4.02
CA TYR A 307 -20.83 -2.28 5.06
C TYR A 307 -22.24 -2.71 5.49
N LEU A 308 -22.46 -2.81 6.80
CA LEU A 308 -23.70 -3.28 7.40
C LEU A 308 -24.57 -2.11 7.88
N TYR A 309 -25.71 -1.88 7.21
CA TYR A 309 -26.74 -0.93 7.63
C TYR A 309 -27.75 -1.63 8.54
N HIS A 310 -27.80 -1.25 9.83
CA HIS A 310 -28.83 -1.74 10.76
C HIS A 310 -29.98 -0.73 10.88
N PRO A 311 -31.19 -1.04 10.39
CA PRO A 311 -32.35 -0.19 10.60
C PRO A 311 -32.81 -0.22 12.07
N LEU A 312 -33.10 0.96 12.63
CA LEU A 312 -33.53 1.25 14.01
C LEU A 312 -34.77 0.50 14.54
N ARG A 313 -35.37 -0.43 13.77
CA ARG A 313 -36.53 -1.22 14.20
C ARG A 313 -36.19 -2.38 15.15
N GLU A 314 -34.91 -2.72 15.30
CA GLU A 314 -34.47 -3.78 16.22
C GLU A 314 -33.98 -3.23 17.58
N MET A 315 -33.93 -1.91 17.77
CA MET A 315 -33.43 -1.30 19.02
C MET A 315 -34.51 -1.10 20.10
N ASN A 316 -35.79 -1.16 19.75
CA ASN A 316 -36.88 -1.18 20.72
C ASN A 316 -37.60 -2.51 20.57
N GLY A 317 -37.33 -3.45 21.48
CA GLY A 317 -38.09 -4.68 21.60
C GLY A 317 -39.60 -4.39 21.57
N GLU A 318 -40.34 -5.27 20.91
CA GLU A 318 -41.79 -5.18 20.76
C GLU A 318 -42.49 -4.97 22.12
N ALA A 319 -43.58 -4.19 22.08
CA ALA A 319 -44.51 -3.99 23.18
C ALA A 319 -45.24 -5.28 23.56
#